data_AF-A0A955B3V0-F1
#
_entry.id   AF-A0A955B3V0-F1
#
_cell.length_a   1.000
_cell.length_b   1.000
_cell.length_c   1.000
_cell.angle_alpha   90.00
_cell.angle_beta   90.00
_cell.angle_gamma   90.00
#
_symmetry.space_group_name_H-M   'P 1'
#
loop_
_entity.id
_entity.type
_entity.pdbx_description
1 polymer ?
#
loop_
_entity_poly.entity_id
_entity_poly.type
_entity_poly.pdbx_seq_one_letter_code
_entity_poly.pdbx_strand_id
1 'polypeptide(L)'
;DGTRVEPNEPNSIKFERFIFDLLPAANHAIVVEVDPAEAFAPVKNANDAETDTPRIAQAMMVALHRRWLREAGAEAPNDVPVEISPLWALDA
;
A
#
# COMPACT_ATOMS: atom_id res chain seq x y z
N ASP A 1 23.49 23.43 -31.89
CA ASP A 1 23.79 22.71 -30.63
C ASP A 1 22.82 23.13 -29.54
N GLY A 2 22.43 22.18 -28.69
CA GLY A 2 21.57 22.44 -27.52
C GLY A 2 22.20 21.82 -26.28
N THR A 3 22.04 22.47 -25.14
CA THR A 3 22.50 22.00 -23.83
C THR A 3 21.32 21.43 -23.04
N ARG A 4 21.52 20.30 -22.37
CA ARG A 4 20.53 19.77 -21.40
C ARG A 4 20.48 20.72 -20.20
N VAL A 5 19.28 21.06 -19.76
CA VAL A 5 19.02 21.88 -18.58
C VAL A 5 18.09 21.12 -17.66
N GLU A 6 18.44 21.03 -16.39
CA GLU A 6 17.56 20.55 -15.31
C GLU A 6 16.97 21.80 -14.63
N PRO A 7 15.67 22.08 -14.81
CA PRO A 7 15.08 23.29 -14.26
C PRO A 7 14.87 23.17 -12.74
N ASN A 8 15.12 24.26 -12.01
CA ASN A 8 14.88 24.31 -10.55
C ASN A 8 13.41 24.57 -10.19
N GLU A 9 12.57 24.90 -11.18
CA GLU A 9 11.15 25.19 -11.04
C GLU A 9 10.36 24.53 -12.19
N PRO A 10 9.05 24.22 -12.00
CA PRO A 10 8.23 23.65 -13.06
C PRO A 10 8.21 24.53 -14.32
N ASN A 11 8.59 23.97 -15.46
CA ASN A 11 8.68 24.68 -16.74
C ASN A 11 7.86 24.02 -17.88
N SER A 12 7.01 23.04 -17.55
CA SER A 12 6.20 22.30 -18.50
C SER A 12 4.91 21.77 -17.86
N ILE A 13 3.97 21.35 -18.71
CA ILE A 13 2.72 20.71 -18.28
C ILE A 13 2.76 19.25 -18.72
N LYS A 14 2.47 18.34 -17.79
CA LYS A 14 2.26 16.92 -18.06
C LYS A 14 0.76 16.63 -18.01
N PHE A 15 0.21 16.06 -19.09
CA PHE A 15 -1.19 15.62 -19.11
C PHE A 15 -1.29 14.17 -18.64
N GLU A 16 -2.17 13.92 -17.69
CA GLU A 16 -2.49 12.59 -17.16
C GLU A 16 -4.01 12.40 -17.16
N ARG A 17 -4.46 11.15 -17.17
CA ARG A 17 -5.88 10.78 -16.99
C ARG A 17 -5.98 9.94 -15.73
N PHE A 18 -7.09 10.05 -15.02
CA PHE A 18 -7.31 9.23 -13.83
C PHE A 18 -8.26 8.09 -14.14
N ILE A 19 -7.90 6.88 -13.67
CA ILE A 19 -8.70 5.67 -13.91
C ILE A 19 -10.14 5.82 -13.38
N PHE A 20 -10.32 6.58 -12.30
CA PHE A 20 -11.61 6.83 -11.65
C PHE A 20 -12.48 7.88 -12.35
N ASP A 21 -11.98 8.58 -13.38
CA ASP A 21 -12.82 9.46 -14.21
C ASP A 21 -13.93 8.69 -14.95
N LEU A 22 -13.82 7.36 -15.02
CA LEU A 22 -14.82 6.47 -15.59
C LEU A 22 -15.99 6.15 -14.64
N LEU A 23 -15.86 6.39 -13.33
CA LEU A 23 -16.89 6.02 -12.35
C LEU A 23 -18.28 6.63 -12.65
N PRO A 24 -18.41 7.91 -13.07
CA PRO A 24 -19.71 8.48 -13.40
C PRO A 24 -20.40 7.84 -14.62
N ALA A 25 -19.67 7.13 -15.46
CA ALA A 25 -20.23 6.43 -16.63
C ALA A 25 -20.80 5.05 -16.28
N ALA A 26 -20.59 4.55 -15.06
CA ALA A 26 -21.09 3.26 -14.64
C ALA A 26 -22.61 3.31 -14.40
N ASN A 27 -23.36 2.41 -15.04
CA ASN A 27 -24.80 2.24 -14.76
C ASN A 27 -25.07 1.77 -13.32
N HIS A 28 -24.13 0.99 -12.75
CA HIS A 28 -24.19 0.44 -11.40
C HIS A 28 -22.81 0.53 -10.74
N ALA A 29 -22.62 1.54 -9.89
CA ALA A 29 -21.42 1.65 -9.06
C ALA A 29 -21.69 1.07 -7.67
N ILE A 30 -20.73 0.32 -7.13
CA ILE A 30 -20.77 -0.25 -5.78
C ILE A 30 -19.51 0.19 -5.05
N VAL A 31 -19.65 0.52 -3.76
CA VAL A 31 -18.54 0.81 -2.86
C VAL A 31 -18.50 -0.27 -1.80
N VAL A 32 -17.31 -0.82 -1.53
CA VAL A 32 -17.06 -1.77 -0.45
C VAL A 32 -16.04 -1.14 0.48
N GLU A 33 -16.43 -0.96 1.74
CA GLU A 33 -15.54 -0.49 2.80
C GLU A 33 -14.75 -1.68 3.36
N VAL A 34 -13.49 -1.43 3.73
CA VAL A 34 -12.56 -2.44 4.28
C VAL A 34 -11.81 -1.83 5.46
N ASP A 35 -11.33 -2.67 6.39
CA ASP A 35 -10.39 -2.22 7.40
C ASP A 35 -9.03 -1.89 6.72
N PRO A 36 -8.54 -0.65 6.83
CA PRO A 36 -7.22 -0.29 6.30
C PRO A 36 -6.08 -1.17 6.82
N ALA A 37 -6.18 -1.68 8.06
CA ALA A 37 -5.18 -2.54 8.66
C ALA A 37 -5.10 -3.93 8.00
N GLU A 38 -6.07 -4.30 7.16
CA GLU A 38 -6.12 -5.56 6.43
C GLU A 38 -5.83 -5.38 4.93
N ALA A 39 -6.24 -4.25 4.36
CA ALA A 39 -6.28 -4.08 2.90
C ALA A 39 -5.44 -2.91 2.35
N PHE A 40 -4.82 -2.08 3.20
CA PHE A 40 -4.20 -0.84 2.72
C PHE A 40 -2.85 -0.51 3.41
N ALA A 41 -1.74 -0.76 2.70
CA ALA A 41 -0.39 -0.42 3.13
C ALA A 41 0.43 0.18 1.96
N PRO A 42 0.16 1.42 1.53
CA PRO A 42 0.80 2.01 0.36
C PRO A 42 2.27 2.33 0.60
N VAL A 43 3.06 2.29 -0.47
CA VAL A 43 4.46 2.73 -0.48
C VAL A 43 4.59 3.86 -1.50
N LYS A 44 4.83 5.08 -0.99
CA LYS A 44 4.95 6.31 -1.79
C LYS A 44 6.23 7.09 -1.48
N ASN A 45 6.76 6.94 -0.26
CA ASN A 45 7.85 7.76 0.25
C ASN A 45 9.05 6.89 0.66
N ALA A 46 10.24 7.50 0.71
CA ALA A 46 11.44 6.86 1.25
C ALA A 46 11.36 6.67 2.78
N ASN A 47 12.23 5.82 3.35
CA ASN A 47 12.14 5.39 4.75
C ASN A 47 12.32 6.49 5.80
N ASP A 48 12.86 7.63 5.41
CA ASP A 48 13.05 8.84 6.21
C ASP A 48 11.77 9.68 6.32
N ALA A 49 10.75 9.41 5.50
CA ALA A 49 9.45 10.07 5.61
C ALA A 49 8.60 9.50 6.75
N GLU A 50 7.60 10.28 7.16
CA GLU A 50 6.72 9.94 8.29
C GLU A 50 5.68 8.86 7.95
N THR A 51 5.23 8.78 6.69
CA THR A 51 4.11 7.93 6.25
C THR A 51 4.38 7.26 4.91
N ASP A 52 3.61 6.22 4.59
CA ASP A 52 3.62 5.51 3.29
C ASP A 52 5.03 5.06 2.86
N THR A 53 5.83 4.51 3.79
CA THR A 53 7.21 4.06 3.53
C THR A 53 7.31 2.53 3.46
N PRO A 54 8.36 1.97 2.83
CA PRO A 54 8.60 0.52 2.83
C PRO A 54 8.63 -0.08 4.24
N ARG A 55 9.27 0.61 5.19
CA ARG A 55 9.36 0.17 6.60
C ARG A 55 7.99 0.10 7.26
N ILE A 56 7.12 1.08 7.03
CA ILE A 56 5.76 1.10 7.59
C ILE A 56 4.91 -0.01 6.97
N ALA A 57 4.95 -0.18 5.64
CA ALA A 57 4.20 -1.23 4.96
C ALA A 57 4.59 -2.64 5.44
N GLN A 58 5.89 -2.90 5.63
CA GLN A 58 6.36 -4.18 6.18
C GLN A 58 5.83 -4.40 7.61
N ALA A 59 5.89 -3.39 8.48
CA ALA A 59 5.38 -3.50 9.84
C ALA A 59 3.87 -3.78 9.88
N MET A 60 3.09 -3.16 8.98
CA MET A 60 1.65 -3.43 8.85
C MET A 60 1.37 -4.87 8.40
N MET A 61 2.13 -5.38 7.43
CA MET A 61 1.99 -6.76 6.95
C MET A 61 2.35 -7.80 8.02
N VAL A 62 3.42 -7.55 8.79
CA VAL A 62 3.80 -8.39 9.94
C VAL A 62 2.71 -8.36 11.02
N ALA A 63 2.12 -7.20 11.29
CA ALA A 63 1.01 -7.08 12.23
C ALA A 63 -0.24 -7.84 11.75
N LEU A 64 -0.54 -7.80 10.45
CA LEU A 64 -1.63 -8.58 9.83
C LEU A 64 -1.42 -10.07 10.02
N HIS A 65 -0.29 -10.62 9.58
CA HIS A 65 -0.02 -12.06 9.70
C HIS A 65 0.08 -12.54 11.15
N ARG A 66 0.51 -11.68 12.08
CA ARG A 66 0.45 -12.00 13.50
C ARG A 66 -0.99 -12.10 14.02
N ARG A 67 -1.92 -11.27 13.54
CA ARG A 67 -3.35 -11.41 13.87
C ARG A 67 -3.90 -12.72 13.33
N TRP A 68 -3.59 -13.06 12.07
CA TRP A 68 -4.00 -14.33 11.46
C TRP A 68 -3.53 -15.55 12.26
N LEU A 69 -2.26 -15.58 12.68
CA LEU A 69 -1.76 -16.68 13.53
C LEU A 69 -2.57 -16.82 14.83
N ARG A 70 -2.90 -15.69 15.48
CA ARG A 70 -3.67 -15.69 16.74
C ARG A 70 -5.10 -16.17 16.53
N GLU A 71 -5.74 -15.77 15.44
CA GLU A 71 -7.08 -16.22 15.05
C GLU A 71 -7.11 -17.73 14.76
N ALA A 72 -6.05 -18.26 14.17
CA ALA A 72 -5.84 -19.70 13.99
C ALA A 72 -5.46 -20.46 15.28
N GLY A 73 -5.38 -19.78 16.43
CA GLY A 73 -5.07 -20.39 17.73
C GLY A 73 -3.57 -20.60 18.00
N ALA A 74 -2.69 -19.96 17.24
CA ALA A 74 -1.24 -20.01 17.41
C ALA A 74 -0.68 -18.67 17.92
N GLU A 75 0.46 -18.72 18.63
CA GLU A 75 1.16 -17.53 19.08
C GLU A 75 2.63 -17.56 18.66
N ALA A 76 3.18 -16.38 18.38
CA ALA A 76 4.60 -16.16 18.15
C ALA A 76 5.16 -15.17 19.18
N PRO A 77 6.44 -15.28 19.58
CA PRO A 77 7.09 -14.29 20.43
C PRO A 77 6.97 -12.86 19.87
N ASN A 78 6.85 -11.88 20.75
CA ASN A 78 6.48 -10.52 20.34
C ASN A 78 7.54 -9.83 19.46
N ASP A 79 8.80 -10.23 19.58
CA ASP A 79 9.97 -9.71 18.87
C ASP A 79 10.26 -10.43 17.55
N VAL A 80 9.53 -11.49 17.22
CA VAL A 80 9.73 -12.27 15.99
C VAL A 80 8.77 -11.80 14.90
N PRO A 81 9.25 -11.34 13.74
CA PRO A 81 8.39 -11.00 12.61
C PRO A 81 7.68 -12.26 12.10
N VAL A 82 6.40 -12.12 11.77
CA VAL A 82 5.56 -13.18 11.20
C VAL A 82 5.23 -12.79 9.77
N GLU A 83 5.55 -13.67 8.84
CA GLU A 83 5.16 -13.55 7.44
C GLU A 83 4.55 -14.86 6.96
N ILE A 84 3.34 -14.80 6.39
CA ILE A 84 2.66 -15.96 5.81
C ILE A 84 2.72 -15.79 4.29
N SER A 85 3.19 -16.84 3.60
CA SER A 85 3.22 -16.82 2.14
C SER A 85 1.79 -16.79 1.58
N PRO A 86 1.49 -15.96 0.58
CA PRO A 86 0.18 -15.96 -0.07
C PRO A 86 -0.11 -17.26 -0.84
N LEU A 87 0.90 -18.13 -1.04
CA LEU A 87 0.69 -19.49 -1.58
C LEU A 87 0.13 -20.48 -0.54
N TRP A 88 0.18 -20.11 0.74
CA TRP A 88 -0.29 -20.94 1.84
C TRP A 88 -1.68 -20.51 2.31
N ALA A 89 -1.90 -19.21 2.52
CA ALA A 89 -3.16 -18.67 3.00
C ALA A 89 -3.49 -17.31 2.35
N LEU A 90 -4.77 -17.05 2.13
CA LEU A 90 -5.30 -15.78 1.61
C LEU A 90 -5.92 -14.91 2.72
N ASP A 91 -6.32 -15.55 3.83
CA ASP A 91 -6.89 -15.00 5.06
C ASP A 91 -6.53 -15.91 6.26
N ALA A 92 -7.00 -15.55 7.47
CA ALA A 92 -6.71 -16.25 8.72
C ALA A 92 -7.34 -17.64 8.83
#